data_AF-A0A161V427-F1
#
_entry.id   AF-A0A161V427-F1
#
_cell.length_a   1.000
_cell.length_b   1.000
_cell.length_c   1.000
_cell.angle_alpha   90.00
_cell.angle_beta   90.00
_cell.angle_gamma   90.00
#
_symmetry.space_group_name_H-M   'P 1'
#
loop_
_entity.id
_entity.type
_entity.pdbx_description
1 polymer ?
#
loop_
_entity_poly.entity_id
_entity_poly.type
_entity_poly.pdbx_seq_one_letter_code
_entity_poly.pdbx_strand_id
1 'polypeptide(L)'
;MTLDQTLSRSTLAGTQAPLCTGSWSDGELTILRGNEAFAYACLDNARHARLQLSFNAEASSDDATRAILLGLEACFAAHEEIQEINLTLPEGFVSPRDLPFLAVSNNEHWAHRSGFYQNPDLWIFHKTSGRLRTGLVEGPNGRDFPLRPPHPSGLCYERYDPVADVVVSFRAVDIDRDLDTFHRWMNDGRVAYFWELAQSKDELRAYLEVLQSKPHTYPLIGCFNGEDAGYFETYWAREDRLGAYYASQAYDRGWHGLIGERKHLGKVKTGAWLRGLTHYLFLDCPLSENIMGEPRVDNAKLLSYADSLAYEKLKEFDFPHKRSALMCCRRDSFFSKVRL
;
A
#
# COMPACT_ATOMS: atom_id res chain seq x y z
N MET A 1 -3.98 21.06 -15.89
CA MET A 1 -2.68 20.42 -15.68
C MET A 1 -2.75 19.12 -16.44
N THR A 2 -2.05 19.01 -17.57
CA THR A 2 -2.09 17.82 -18.43
C THR A 2 -1.46 16.65 -17.66
N LEU A 3 -2.26 15.66 -17.27
CA LEU A 3 -1.79 14.38 -16.74
C LEU A 3 -1.20 13.58 -17.90
N ASP A 4 0.07 13.83 -18.17
CA ASP A 4 0.84 13.24 -19.26
C ASP A 4 1.75 12.12 -18.71
N GLN A 5 1.18 11.23 -17.89
CA GLN A 5 1.94 10.13 -17.27
C GLN A 5 1.34 8.78 -17.57
N THR A 6 2.13 7.97 -18.27
CA THR A 6 1.86 6.59 -18.57
C THR A 6 2.07 5.73 -17.31
N LEU A 7 1.00 5.19 -16.72
CA LEU A 7 1.11 4.24 -15.62
C LEU A 7 1.39 2.84 -16.17
N SER A 8 2.66 2.53 -16.40
CA SER A 8 3.09 1.16 -16.75
C SER A 8 3.18 0.30 -15.51
N ARG A 9 2.49 -0.85 -15.50
CA ARG A 9 2.54 -1.82 -14.40
C ARG A 9 3.03 -3.16 -14.89
N SER A 10 4.01 -3.76 -14.23
CA SER A 10 4.33 -5.17 -14.45
C SER A 10 3.13 -6.05 -14.09
N THR A 11 2.89 -7.12 -14.85
CA THR A 11 1.91 -8.15 -14.49
C THR A 11 2.60 -9.33 -13.81
N LEU A 12 1.90 -10.00 -12.90
CA LEU A 12 2.25 -11.36 -12.51
C LEU A 12 2.00 -12.27 -13.72
N ALA A 13 3.08 -12.72 -14.35
CA ALA A 13 3.16 -13.82 -15.31
C ALA A 13 1.96 -13.99 -16.27
N GLY A 14 2.02 -13.31 -17.42
CA GLY A 14 1.22 -13.62 -18.61
C GLY A 14 2.08 -13.43 -19.87
N THR A 15 1.81 -14.20 -20.93
CA THR A 15 2.56 -14.16 -22.21
C THR A 15 2.24 -12.93 -23.07
N GLN A 16 1.33 -12.05 -22.63
CA GLN A 16 0.98 -10.80 -23.30
C GLN A 16 1.60 -9.58 -22.60
N ALA A 17 1.87 -8.53 -23.36
CA ALA A 17 2.37 -7.27 -22.84
C ALA A 17 1.39 -6.68 -21.80
N PRO A 18 1.89 -6.10 -20.70
CA PRO A 18 1.04 -5.53 -19.65
C PRO A 18 0.20 -4.36 -20.19
N LEU A 19 -0.99 -4.18 -19.61
CA LEU A 19 -1.80 -2.99 -19.83
C LEU A 19 -1.27 -1.81 -19.00
N CYS A 20 -1.25 -0.63 -19.61
CA CYS A 20 -0.85 0.62 -18.96
C CYS A 20 -1.80 1.76 -19.36
N THR A 21 -1.86 2.80 -18.55
CA THR A 21 -2.58 4.02 -18.95
C THR A 21 -1.69 4.85 -19.85
N GLY A 22 -2.25 5.49 -20.88
CA GLY A 22 -1.64 6.55 -21.65
C GLY A 22 -1.92 7.91 -21.02
N SER A 23 -1.89 8.95 -21.84
CA SER A 23 -2.19 10.33 -21.42
C SER A 23 -3.67 10.68 -21.61
N TRP A 24 -4.14 11.65 -20.85
CA TRP A 24 -5.46 12.25 -21.05
C TRP A 24 -5.45 13.22 -22.24
N SER A 25 -6.44 13.10 -23.13
CA SER A 25 -6.70 14.06 -24.22
C SER A 25 -8.20 14.30 -24.34
N ASP A 26 -8.63 15.56 -24.28
CA ASP A 26 -10.03 15.99 -24.44
C ASP A 26 -11.07 15.21 -23.60
N GLY A 27 -10.70 14.81 -22.37
CA GLY A 27 -11.58 14.06 -21.46
C GLY A 27 -11.61 12.54 -21.68
N GLU A 28 -10.76 12.05 -22.58
CA GLU A 28 -10.55 10.64 -22.84
C GLU A 28 -9.16 10.20 -22.38
N LEU A 29 -9.09 9.02 -21.77
CA LEU A 29 -7.86 8.33 -21.40
C LEU A 29 -7.69 7.12 -22.30
N THR A 30 -6.53 7.00 -22.97
CA THR A 30 -6.18 5.77 -23.68
C THR A 30 -5.58 4.75 -22.70
N ILE A 31 -5.98 3.49 -22.80
CA ILE A 31 -5.34 2.34 -22.15
C ILE A 31 -4.59 1.58 -23.24
N LEU A 32 -3.31 1.34 -23.03
CA LEU A 32 -2.40 0.76 -24.00
C LEU A 32 -2.06 -0.70 -23.65
N ARG A 33 -1.82 -1.52 -24.67
CA ARG A 33 -1.15 -2.82 -24.57
C ARG A 33 0.17 -2.72 -25.34
N GLY A 34 1.28 -2.69 -24.61
CA GLY A 34 2.55 -2.27 -25.23
C GLY A 34 2.44 -0.82 -25.72
N ASN A 35 2.52 -0.61 -27.04
CA ASN A 35 2.40 0.72 -27.67
C ASN A 35 1.08 0.91 -28.43
N GLU A 36 0.17 -0.06 -28.40
CA GLU A 36 -1.08 -0.01 -29.15
C GLU A 36 -2.26 0.33 -28.24
N ALA A 37 -3.19 1.15 -28.72
CA ALA A 37 -4.42 1.45 -28.00
C ALA A 37 -5.27 0.19 -27.85
N PHE A 38 -5.52 -0.20 -26.61
CA PHE A 38 -6.33 -1.37 -26.25
C PHE A 38 -7.76 -0.97 -25.88
N ALA A 39 -7.91 0.06 -25.05
CA ALA A 39 -9.20 0.59 -24.64
C ALA A 39 -9.18 2.11 -24.48
N TYR A 40 -10.35 2.74 -24.48
CA TYR A 40 -10.50 4.17 -24.18
C TYR A 40 -11.46 4.34 -23.03
N ALA A 41 -11.11 5.19 -22.07
CA ALA A 41 -11.94 5.53 -20.94
C ALA A 41 -12.36 7.00 -21.04
N CYS A 42 -13.65 7.26 -21.23
CA CYS A 42 -14.19 8.62 -21.31
C CYS A 42 -14.81 9.01 -19.97
N LEU A 43 -14.44 10.20 -19.46
CA LEU A 43 -15.02 10.78 -18.25
C LEU A 43 -15.94 11.96 -18.62
N ASP A 44 -17.25 11.77 -18.51
CA ASP A 44 -18.22 12.84 -18.77
C ASP A 44 -18.21 13.92 -17.67
N ASN A 45 -18.56 15.16 -18.06
CA ASN A 45 -18.45 16.36 -17.25
C ASN A 45 -19.13 16.28 -15.84
N ALA A 46 -18.51 16.96 -14.88
CA ALA A 46 -18.31 16.61 -13.46
C ALA A 46 -19.51 16.35 -12.50
N ARG A 47 -20.78 16.30 -12.94
CA ARG A 47 -21.89 16.19 -11.96
C ARG A 47 -22.12 14.77 -11.42
N HIS A 48 -21.78 13.74 -12.20
CA HIS A 48 -21.93 12.34 -11.80
C HIS A 48 -20.75 11.43 -12.20
N ALA A 49 -19.66 12.03 -12.74
CA ALA A 49 -18.43 11.35 -13.15
C ALA A 49 -18.67 9.96 -13.77
N ARG A 50 -19.17 9.93 -15.01
CA ARG A 50 -19.46 8.67 -15.68
C ARG A 50 -18.21 8.19 -16.42
N LEU A 51 -17.82 6.94 -16.18
CA LEU A 51 -16.73 6.27 -16.88
C LEU A 51 -17.29 5.22 -17.85
N GLN A 52 -16.94 5.34 -19.12
CA GLN A 52 -17.28 4.38 -20.17
C GLN A 52 -16.01 3.83 -20.80
N LEU A 53 -15.95 2.51 -21.00
CA LEU A 53 -14.83 1.86 -21.68
C LEU A 53 -15.26 1.30 -23.04
N SER A 54 -14.45 1.57 -24.06
CA SER A 54 -14.52 0.92 -25.38
C SER A 54 -13.22 0.16 -25.65
N PHE A 55 -13.28 -0.93 -26.43
CA PHE A 55 -12.14 -1.83 -26.68
C PHE A 55 -11.88 -1.98 -28.18
N ASN A 56 -10.60 -1.98 -28.59
CA ASN A 56 -10.18 -2.07 -30.00
C ASN A 56 -9.98 -3.51 -30.53
N ALA A 57 -9.98 -4.51 -29.64
CA ALA A 57 -9.74 -5.92 -29.97
C ALA A 57 -10.68 -6.83 -29.16
N GLU A 58 -10.73 -8.13 -29.48
CA GLU A 58 -11.37 -9.12 -28.61
C GLU A 58 -10.65 -9.12 -27.25
N ALA A 59 -11.29 -8.51 -26.25
CA ALA A 59 -10.82 -8.47 -24.88
C ALA A 59 -11.28 -9.74 -24.15
N SER A 60 -10.36 -10.39 -23.41
CA SER A 60 -10.77 -11.37 -22.42
C SER A 60 -11.48 -10.69 -21.24
N SER A 61 -12.22 -11.46 -20.43
CA SER A 61 -12.85 -10.94 -19.21
C SER A 61 -11.82 -10.33 -18.24
N ASP A 62 -10.65 -10.96 -18.13
CA ASP A 62 -9.53 -10.48 -17.31
C ASP A 62 -8.96 -9.15 -17.84
N ASP A 63 -8.79 -9.03 -19.16
CA ASP A 63 -8.32 -7.79 -19.78
C ASP A 63 -9.31 -6.64 -19.60
N ALA A 64 -10.61 -6.92 -19.77
CA ALA A 64 -11.66 -5.94 -19.57
C ALA A 64 -11.70 -5.47 -18.11
N THR A 65 -11.62 -6.41 -17.16
CA THR A 65 -11.52 -6.10 -15.73
C THR A 65 -10.30 -5.23 -15.43
N ARG A 66 -9.13 -5.59 -15.96
CA ARG A 66 -7.89 -4.82 -15.75
C ARG A 66 -7.97 -3.41 -16.33
N ALA A 67 -8.55 -3.26 -17.52
CA ALA A 67 -8.76 -1.96 -18.15
C ALA A 67 -9.71 -1.07 -17.31
N ILE A 68 -10.81 -1.63 -16.80
CA ILE A 68 -11.71 -0.92 -15.87
C ILE A 68 -10.96 -0.42 -14.64
N LEU A 69 -10.15 -1.29 -14.02
CA LEU A 69 -9.38 -0.93 -12.83
C LEU A 69 -8.38 0.19 -13.11
N LEU A 70 -7.64 0.12 -14.22
CA LEU A 70 -6.69 1.16 -14.64
C LEU A 70 -7.39 2.50 -14.94
N GLY A 71 -8.55 2.46 -15.61
CA GLY A 71 -9.35 3.65 -15.88
C GLY A 71 -9.84 4.33 -14.59
N LEU A 72 -10.38 3.54 -13.65
CA LEU A 72 -10.83 4.05 -12.35
C LEU A 72 -9.68 4.68 -11.55
N GLU A 73 -8.51 4.02 -11.50
CA GLU A 73 -7.35 4.58 -10.82
C GLU A 73 -6.91 5.91 -11.42
N ALA A 74 -6.78 5.97 -12.75
CA ALA A 74 -6.36 7.19 -13.44
C ALA A 74 -7.34 8.35 -13.17
N CYS A 75 -8.65 8.08 -13.22
CA CYS A 75 -9.68 9.07 -12.88
C CYS A 75 -9.54 9.54 -11.43
N PHE A 76 -9.48 8.63 -10.47
CA PHE A 76 -9.40 9.00 -9.06
C PHE A 76 -8.08 9.69 -8.70
N ALA A 77 -6.96 9.33 -9.33
CA ALA A 77 -5.67 9.98 -9.12
C ALA A 77 -5.63 11.41 -9.70
N ALA A 78 -6.25 11.60 -10.87
CA ALA A 78 -6.34 12.88 -11.58
C ALA A 78 -7.30 13.88 -10.92
N HIS A 79 -8.42 13.40 -10.39
CA HIS A 79 -9.55 14.23 -9.95
C HIS A 79 -9.86 13.99 -8.47
N GLU A 80 -9.22 14.74 -7.56
CA GLU A 80 -9.37 14.53 -6.11
C GLU A 80 -10.79 14.80 -5.59
N GLU A 81 -11.55 15.64 -6.29
CA GLU A 81 -12.92 16.02 -5.97
C GLU A 81 -13.94 14.89 -6.22
N ILE A 82 -13.64 13.96 -7.13
CA ILE A 82 -14.54 12.87 -7.49
C ILE A 82 -14.47 11.79 -6.41
N GLN A 83 -15.58 11.54 -5.72
CA GLN A 83 -15.70 10.51 -4.67
C GLN A 83 -16.41 9.24 -5.14
N GLU A 84 -17.13 9.31 -6.24
CA GLU A 84 -17.83 8.18 -6.85
C GLU A 84 -17.87 8.34 -8.36
N ILE A 85 -17.83 7.22 -9.07
CA ILE A 85 -17.87 7.15 -10.52
C ILE A 85 -19.00 6.19 -10.92
N ASN A 86 -19.89 6.66 -11.77
CA ASN A 86 -20.90 5.82 -12.41
C ASN A 86 -20.21 5.00 -13.52
N LEU A 87 -20.17 3.68 -13.37
CA LEU A 87 -19.45 2.79 -14.28
C LEU A 87 -20.43 2.12 -15.26
N THR A 88 -20.24 2.36 -16.55
CA THR A 88 -20.94 1.60 -17.60
C THR A 88 -20.14 0.35 -17.90
N LEU A 89 -20.62 -0.81 -17.45
CA LEU A 89 -19.97 -2.10 -17.72
C LEU A 89 -20.27 -2.55 -19.15
N PRO A 90 -19.27 -3.04 -19.91
CA PRO A 90 -19.50 -3.67 -21.20
C PRO A 90 -20.32 -4.95 -21.03
N GLU A 91 -21.50 -5.02 -21.67
CA GLU A 91 -22.42 -6.15 -21.54
C GLU A 91 -21.74 -7.48 -21.91
N GLY A 92 -21.86 -8.48 -21.04
CA GLY A 92 -21.38 -9.84 -21.30
C GLY A 92 -19.87 -10.08 -21.11
N PHE A 93 -19.07 -9.05 -20.78
CA PHE A 93 -17.61 -9.19 -20.61
C PHE A 93 -17.16 -9.32 -19.16
N VAL A 94 -17.76 -8.57 -18.23
CA VAL A 94 -17.34 -8.50 -16.83
C VAL A 94 -18.54 -8.68 -15.92
N SER A 95 -18.48 -9.65 -15.00
CA SER A 95 -19.50 -9.78 -13.97
C SER A 95 -19.29 -8.67 -12.94
N PRO A 96 -20.35 -7.95 -12.48
CA PRO A 96 -20.22 -7.01 -11.38
C PRO A 96 -19.62 -7.65 -10.11
N ARG A 97 -19.74 -8.98 -9.95
CA ARG A 97 -19.13 -9.71 -8.83
C ARG A 97 -17.61 -9.80 -8.89
N ASP A 98 -17.02 -9.65 -10.07
CA ASP A 98 -15.56 -9.63 -10.25
C ASP A 98 -14.96 -8.28 -9.83
N LEU A 99 -15.82 -7.30 -9.50
CA LEU A 99 -15.46 -5.97 -9.03
C LEU A 99 -16.11 -5.75 -7.64
N PRO A 100 -15.55 -6.33 -6.55
CA PRO A 100 -16.21 -6.41 -5.24
C PRO A 100 -16.42 -5.05 -4.55
N PHE A 101 -15.84 -3.97 -5.08
CA PHE A 101 -16.01 -2.61 -4.62
C PHE A 101 -17.20 -1.87 -5.27
N LEU A 102 -17.87 -2.47 -6.26
CA LEU A 102 -19.02 -1.86 -6.90
C LEU A 102 -20.26 -1.90 -6.00
N ALA A 103 -20.91 -0.75 -5.88
CA ALA A 103 -22.26 -0.65 -5.36
C ALA A 103 -23.28 -0.66 -6.51
N VAL A 104 -24.43 -1.28 -6.29
CA VAL A 104 -25.56 -1.26 -7.24
C VAL A 104 -26.67 -0.41 -6.65
N SER A 105 -27.07 0.64 -7.38
CA SER A 105 -28.17 1.54 -6.99
C SER A 105 -28.94 1.96 -8.23
N ASN A 106 -30.28 1.87 -8.18
CA ASN A 106 -31.16 2.18 -9.32
C ASN A 106 -30.77 1.47 -10.64
N ASN A 107 -30.34 0.21 -10.57
CA ASN A 107 -29.80 -0.58 -11.69
C ASN A 107 -28.54 0.00 -12.35
N GLU A 108 -27.86 0.94 -11.71
CA GLU A 108 -26.57 1.47 -12.13
C GLU A 108 -25.45 0.95 -11.22
N HIS A 109 -24.23 0.87 -11.77
CA HIS A 109 -23.04 0.44 -11.05
C HIS A 109 -22.22 1.66 -10.63
N TRP A 110 -21.84 1.72 -9.37
CA TRP A 110 -21.11 2.84 -8.78
C TRP A 110 -19.83 2.36 -8.14
N ALA A 111 -18.70 2.94 -8.53
CA ALA A 111 -17.43 2.76 -7.86
C ALA A 111 -17.22 3.95 -6.91
N HIS A 112 -17.30 3.71 -5.61
CA HIS A 112 -16.89 4.72 -4.62
C HIS A 112 -15.37 4.67 -4.46
N ARG A 113 -14.72 5.84 -4.38
CA ARG A 113 -13.26 5.98 -4.19
C ARG A 113 -12.77 5.12 -3.02
N SER A 114 -13.45 5.24 -1.88
CA SER A 114 -13.11 4.51 -0.65
C SER A 114 -13.25 2.99 -0.78
N GLY A 115 -14.15 2.51 -1.64
CA GLY A 115 -14.30 1.09 -1.95
C GLY A 115 -13.24 0.61 -2.94
N PHE A 116 -13.02 1.38 -4.02
CA PHE A 116 -12.08 1.03 -5.08
C PHE A 116 -10.66 0.83 -4.56
N TYR A 117 -10.16 1.75 -3.72
CA TYR A 117 -8.83 1.62 -3.14
C TYR A 117 -8.71 0.48 -2.13
N GLN A 118 -9.78 -0.22 -1.76
CA GLN A 118 -9.68 -1.43 -0.95
C GLN A 118 -9.48 -2.71 -1.79
N ASN A 119 -9.48 -2.59 -3.12
CA ASN A 119 -9.28 -3.72 -4.01
C ASN A 119 -7.79 -4.06 -4.21
N PRO A 120 -7.30 -5.26 -3.86
CA PRO A 120 -5.86 -5.55 -3.92
C PRO A 120 -5.32 -5.73 -5.35
N ASP A 121 -6.16 -6.06 -6.33
CA ASP A 121 -5.75 -6.63 -7.63
C ASP A 121 -4.80 -5.75 -8.46
N LEU A 122 -4.86 -4.43 -8.28
CA LEU A 122 -4.00 -3.51 -9.00
C LEU A 122 -2.60 -3.38 -8.41
N TRP A 123 -2.50 -3.46 -7.08
CA TRP A 123 -1.36 -2.95 -6.33
C TRP A 123 -0.59 -4.04 -5.60
N ILE A 124 -1.19 -5.20 -5.34
CA ILE A 124 -0.56 -6.31 -4.61
C ILE A 124 -0.02 -7.36 -5.59
N PHE A 125 1.23 -7.76 -5.37
CA PHE A 125 1.98 -8.67 -6.25
C PHE A 125 2.23 -10.06 -5.62
N HIS A 126 1.48 -10.38 -4.58
CA HIS A 126 1.44 -11.71 -3.97
C HIS A 126 0.02 -12.04 -3.53
N LYS A 127 -0.21 -13.27 -3.05
CA LYS A 127 -1.51 -13.62 -2.47
C LYS A 127 -1.72 -12.87 -1.16
N THR A 128 -2.89 -12.26 -1.01
CA THR A 128 -3.28 -11.60 0.23
C THR A 128 -3.52 -12.61 1.34
N SER A 129 -3.26 -12.18 2.56
CA SER A 129 -3.52 -12.87 3.82
C SER A 129 -5.03 -12.89 4.10
N GLY A 130 -5.77 -13.74 3.38
CA GLY A 130 -7.23 -13.92 3.55
C GLY A 130 -7.63 -14.62 4.85
N ARG A 131 -8.94 -14.83 5.07
CA ARG A 131 -9.42 -15.71 6.15
C ARG A 131 -9.01 -17.14 5.80
N LEU A 132 -8.14 -17.76 6.61
CA LEU A 132 -7.80 -19.20 6.83
C LEU A 132 -6.33 -19.23 7.35
N ARG A 133 -5.89 -19.92 8.44
CA ARG A 133 -6.40 -21.10 9.18
C ARG A 133 -5.74 -21.29 10.57
N THR A 134 -6.49 -22.03 11.40
CA THR A 134 -6.18 -22.84 12.62
C THR A 134 -5.72 -22.16 13.91
N GLY A 135 -6.59 -22.23 14.93
CA GLY A 135 -6.27 -22.14 16.35
C GLY A 135 -5.81 -20.77 16.85
N LEU A 136 -6.24 -20.39 18.04
CA LEU A 136 -5.51 -19.41 18.83
C LEU A 136 -4.24 -20.10 19.35
N VAL A 137 -3.07 -19.59 18.99
CA VAL A 137 -1.78 -20.00 19.56
C VAL A 137 -1.57 -19.21 20.83
N GLU A 138 -1.12 -19.88 21.89
CA GLU A 138 -0.81 -19.21 23.15
C GLU A 138 0.18 -18.07 22.91
N GLY A 139 -0.23 -16.86 23.28
CA GLY A 139 0.56 -15.66 23.03
C GLY A 139 1.20 -15.09 24.27
N PRO A 140 2.15 -14.15 24.10
CA PRO A 140 2.85 -13.53 25.22
C PRO A 140 1.84 -12.88 26.17
N ASN A 141 1.96 -13.19 27.46
CA ASN A 141 1.07 -12.71 28.53
C ASN A 141 -0.42 -13.02 28.26
N GLY A 142 -0.74 -14.19 27.70
CA GLY A 142 -2.11 -14.63 27.43
C GLY A 142 -2.80 -13.95 26.24
N ARG A 143 -2.03 -13.25 25.38
CA ARG A 143 -2.56 -12.61 24.16
C ARG A 143 -2.55 -13.57 22.99
N ASP A 144 -3.41 -14.59 23.04
CA ASP A 144 -3.39 -15.62 21.99
C ASP A 144 -3.67 -15.07 20.60
N PHE A 145 -3.03 -15.60 19.57
CA PHE A 145 -3.09 -15.02 18.22
C PHE A 145 -3.26 -16.10 17.14
N PRO A 146 -3.80 -15.76 15.96
CA PRO A 146 -3.88 -16.70 14.85
C PRO A 146 -2.50 -16.96 14.25
N LEU A 147 -2.28 -18.16 13.70
CA LEU A 147 -1.09 -18.44 12.92
C LEU A 147 -0.96 -17.48 11.72
N ARG A 148 0.25 -16.96 11.50
CA ARG A 148 0.54 -16.01 10.43
C ARG A 148 0.94 -16.72 9.13
N PRO A 149 0.58 -16.18 7.96
CA PRO A 149 1.02 -16.73 6.69
C PRO A 149 2.54 -16.59 6.52
N PRO A 150 3.15 -17.36 5.60
CA PRO A 150 4.53 -17.13 5.18
C PRO A 150 4.73 -15.70 4.69
N HIS A 151 5.97 -15.20 4.81
CA HIS A 151 6.33 -13.87 4.34
C HIS A 151 6.18 -13.76 2.81
N PRO A 152 5.81 -12.58 2.28
CA PRO A 152 5.89 -12.33 0.86
C PRO A 152 7.36 -12.36 0.39
N SER A 153 7.56 -12.53 -0.92
CA SER A 153 8.87 -12.47 -1.56
C SER A 153 8.80 -11.63 -2.83
N GLY A 154 9.94 -11.08 -3.26
CA GLY A 154 10.01 -10.22 -4.44
C GLY A 154 9.24 -8.90 -4.26
N LEU A 155 8.69 -8.38 -5.37
CA LEU A 155 7.84 -7.19 -5.34
C LEU A 155 6.54 -7.51 -4.60
N CYS A 156 6.20 -6.70 -3.59
CA CYS A 156 5.01 -6.91 -2.78
C CYS A 156 3.89 -5.95 -3.16
N TYR A 157 4.25 -4.69 -3.40
CA TYR A 157 3.31 -3.61 -3.65
C TYR A 157 3.88 -2.57 -4.60
N GLU A 158 3.05 -2.01 -5.48
CA GLU A 158 3.40 -0.86 -6.30
C GLU A 158 2.17 0.01 -6.59
N ARG A 159 2.30 1.33 -6.43
CA ARG A 159 1.24 2.31 -6.72
C ARG A 159 1.82 3.68 -7.06
N TYR A 160 1.21 4.37 -8.01
CA TYR A 160 1.47 5.78 -8.24
C TYR A 160 0.86 6.66 -7.14
N ASP A 161 1.65 7.58 -6.59
CA ASP A 161 1.21 8.56 -5.60
C ASP A 161 1.02 9.93 -6.27
N PRO A 162 -0.23 10.42 -6.45
CA PRO A 162 -0.54 11.64 -7.18
C PRO A 162 -0.13 12.93 -6.44
N VAL A 163 0.20 12.84 -5.16
CA VAL A 163 0.65 14.00 -4.36
C VAL A 163 2.15 14.22 -4.51
N ALA A 164 2.92 13.13 -4.56
CA ALA A 164 4.37 13.19 -4.72
C ALA A 164 4.83 13.02 -6.16
N ASP A 165 3.93 12.65 -7.07
CA ASP A 165 4.22 12.44 -8.50
C ASP A 165 5.33 11.39 -8.71
N VAL A 166 5.17 10.24 -8.04
CA VAL A 166 6.13 9.13 -8.06
C VAL A 166 5.41 7.80 -7.94
N VAL A 167 6.03 6.75 -8.47
CA VAL A 167 5.65 5.36 -8.16
C VAL A 167 6.31 4.95 -6.85
N VAL A 168 5.49 4.54 -5.88
CA VAL A 168 5.91 3.99 -4.60
C VAL A 168 5.77 2.47 -4.66
N SER A 169 6.85 1.74 -4.36
CA SER A 169 6.81 0.28 -4.30
C SER A 169 7.54 -0.31 -3.10
N PHE A 170 7.08 -1.46 -2.63
CA PHE A 170 7.74 -2.22 -1.57
C PHE A 170 8.06 -3.61 -2.07
N ARG A 171 9.24 -4.09 -1.74
CA ARG A 171 9.68 -5.46 -2.00
C ARG A 171 10.23 -6.09 -0.73
N ALA A 172 10.08 -7.40 -0.59
CA ALA A 172 10.72 -8.13 0.49
C ALA A 172 12.24 -7.96 0.43
N VAL A 173 12.87 -7.87 1.60
CA VAL A 173 14.34 -7.86 1.68
C VAL A 173 14.87 -9.21 1.21
N ASP A 174 15.86 -9.14 0.32
CA ASP A 174 16.74 -10.25 -0.03
C ASP A 174 18.08 -9.96 0.67
N ILE A 175 18.45 -10.80 1.64
CA ILE A 175 19.62 -10.53 2.50
C ILE A 175 20.90 -10.47 1.66
N ASP A 176 21.07 -11.36 0.69
CA ASP A 176 22.30 -11.43 -0.10
C ASP A 176 22.43 -10.24 -1.06
N ARG A 177 21.30 -9.75 -1.59
CA ARG A 177 21.26 -8.54 -2.41
C ARG A 177 21.40 -7.26 -1.60
N ASP A 178 20.72 -7.18 -0.45
CA ASP A 178 20.42 -5.89 0.20
C ASP A 178 21.33 -5.57 1.39
N LEU A 179 22.10 -6.55 1.91
CA LEU A 179 22.91 -6.37 3.12
C LEU A 179 23.85 -5.16 3.06
N ASP A 180 24.47 -4.90 1.91
CA ASP A 180 25.39 -3.78 1.74
C ASP A 180 24.68 -2.42 1.86
N THR A 181 23.52 -2.30 1.24
CA THR A 181 22.68 -1.10 1.30
C THR A 181 22.11 -0.92 2.71
N PHE A 182 21.60 -1.99 3.31
CA PHE A 182 21.09 -2.01 4.68
C PHE A 182 22.16 -1.59 5.70
N HIS A 183 23.36 -2.17 5.60
CA HIS A 183 24.50 -1.81 6.46
C HIS A 183 24.90 -0.34 6.29
N ARG A 184 24.95 0.18 5.06
CA ARG A 184 25.24 1.60 4.82
C ARG A 184 24.19 2.50 5.47
N TRP A 185 22.91 2.17 5.34
CA TRP A 185 21.83 2.97 5.93
C TRP A 185 21.83 2.91 7.45
N MET A 186 21.97 1.74 8.08
CA MET A 186 21.99 1.59 9.53
C MET A 186 23.16 2.30 10.19
N ASN A 187 24.29 2.43 9.49
CA ASN A 187 25.48 3.13 9.95
C ASN A 187 25.53 4.63 9.56
N ASP A 188 24.54 5.17 8.84
CA ASP A 188 24.41 6.64 8.69
C ASP A 188 23.99 7.23 10.03
N GLY A 189 24.76 8.20 10.55
CA GLY A 189 24.51 8.79 11.88
C GLY A 189 23.10 9.34 12.11
N ARG A 190 22.39 9.76 11.06
CA ARG A 190 20.97 10.20 11.14
C ARG A 190 20.04 9.02 11.43
N VAL A 191 20.31 7.88 10.83
CA VAL A 191 19.52 6.65 11.02
C VAL A 191 19.89 6.00 12.34
N ALA A 192 21.20 5.83 12.59
CA ALA A 192 21.73 5.25 13.81
C ALA A 192 21.21 5.93 15.08
N TYR A 193 21.02 7.26 15.05
CA TYR A 193 20.46 8.02 16.17
C TYR A 193 19.06 7.55 16.61
N PHE A 194 18.23 7.08 15.67
CA PHE A 194 16.87 6.63 15.98
C PHE A 194 16.74 5.11 16.07
N TRP A 195 17.51 4.38 15.27
CA TRP A 195 17.41 2.93 15.17
C TRP A 195 18.33 2.19 16.13
N GLU A 196 19.44 2.80 16.56
CA GLU A 196 20.40 2.20 17.50
C GLU A 196 20.93 0.82 17.03
N LEU A 197 20.97 0.59 15.70
CA LEU A 197 21.43 -0.65 15.04
C LEU A 197 22.70 -0.45 14.21
N ALA A 198 23.53 0.56 14.51
CA ALA A 198 24.83 0.69 13.85
C ALA A 198 25.76 -0.45 14.31
N GLN A 199 25.94 -1.45 13.45
CA GLN A 199 26.64 -2.70 13.73
C GLN A 199 27.43 -3.18 12.50
N SER A 200 28.25 -4.22 12.69
CA SER A 200 28.98 -4.86 11.59
C SER A 200 28.02 -5.57 10.61
N LYS A 201 28.51 -5.86 9.39
CA LYS A 201 27.72 -6.58 8.38
C LYS A 201 27.24 -7.95 8.87
N ASP A 202 28.08 -8.68 9.60
CA ASP A 202 27.73 -10.03 10.09
C ASP A 202 26.62 -9.97 11.14
N GLU A 203 26.68 -8.99 12.05
CA GLU A 203 25.63 -8.74 13.03
C GLU A 203 24.31 -8.32 12.37
N LEU A 204 24.37 -7.46 11.35
CA LEU A 204 23.18 -7.03 10.61
C LEU A 204 22.59 -8.12 9.72
N ARG A 205 23.41 -9.03 9.19
CA ARG A 205 22.92 -10.25 8.52
C ARG A 205 22.16 -11.12 9.50
N ALA A 206 22.75 -11.42 10.66
CA ALA A 206 22.10 -12.22 11.69
C ALA A 206 20.80 -11.57 12.18
N TYR A 207 20.77 -10.24 12.28
CA TYR A 207 19.56 -9.48 12.60
C TYR A 207 18.43 -9.72 11.58
N LEU A 208 18.74 -9.60 10.28
CA LEU A 208 17.75 -9.83 9.21
C LEU A 208 17.29 -11.30 9.15
N GLU A 209 18.19 -12.26 9.37
CA GLU A 209 17.85 -13.69 9.44
C GLU A 209 16.88 -13.98 10.59
N VAL A 210 17.11 -13.38 11.77
CA VAL A 210 16.20 -13.50 12.92
C VAL A 210 14.85 -12.84 12.65
N LEU A 211 14.80 -11.72 11.93
CA LEU A 211 13.53 -11.13 11.51
C LEU A 211 12.79 -12.04 10.54
N GLN A 212 13.48 -12.58 9.52
CA GLN A 212 12.87 -13.47 8.54
C GLN A 212 12.43 -14.81 9.14
N SER A 213 12.99 -15.24 10.28
CA SER A 213 12.56 -16.45 10.97
C SER A 213 11.29 -16.26 11.82
N LYS A 214 10.83 -15.03 12.05
CA LYS A 214 9.68 -14.71 12.91
C LYS A 214 8.41 -14.49 12.08
N PRO A 215 7.38 -15.35 12.16
CA PRO A 215 6.17 -15.21 11.32
C PRO A 215 5.37 -13.91 11.52
N HIS A 216 5.57 -13.22 12.65
CA HIS A 216 4.81 -12.02 12.99
C HIS A 216 5.41 -10.73 12.42
N THR A 217 6.57 -10.77 11.76
CA THR A 217 7.25 -9.58 11.23
C THR A 217 8.01 -9.90 9.95
N TYR A 218 8.04 -8.96 9.02
CA TYR A 218 8.90 -9.09 7.84
C TYR A 218 9.45 -7.74 7.37
N PRO A 219 10.72 -7.72 6.92
CA PRO A 219 11.37 -6.53 6.43
C PRO A 219 11.10 -6.28 4.93
N LEU A 220 10.99 -5.00 4.57
CA LEU A 220 10.76 -4.51 3.21
C LEU A 220 11.80 -3.44 2.84
N ILE A 221 12.19 -3.43 1.56
CA ILE A 221 12.82 -2.28 0.93
C ILE A 221 11.74 -1.44 0.26
N GLY A 222 11.71 -0.16 0.58
CA GLY A 222 10.90 0.82 -0.12
C GLY A 222 11.68 1.44 -1.28
N CYS A 223 11.09 1.42 -2.47
CA CYS A 223 11.58 2.05 -3.68
C CYS A 223 10.72 3.25 -4.15
N PHE A 224 11.37 4.27 -4.71
CA PHE A 224 10.71 5.30 -5.53
C PHE A 224 11.10 5.14 -6.98
N ASN A 225 10.12 5.01 -7.88
CA ASN A 225 10.35 4.80 -9.31
C ASN A 225 11.33 3.62 -9.57
N GLY A 226 11.20 2.55 -8.78
CA GLY A 226 12.07 1.37 -8.83
C GLY A 226 13.43 1.52 -8.14
N GLU A 227 13.79 2.69 -7.63
CA GLU A 227 15.05 2.91 -6.91
C GLU A 227 14.91 2.69 -5.40
N ASP A 228 15.71 1.77 -4.84
CA ASP A 228 15.80 1.50 -3.40
C ASP A 228 16.12 2.77 -2.59
N ALA A 229 15.27 3.14 -1.64
CA ALA A 229 15.35 4.42 -0.92
C ALA A 229 15.15 4.34 0.59
N GLY A 230 14.48 3.30 1.10
CA GLY A 230 14.17 3.14 2.51
C GLY A 230 14.03 1.69 2.94
N TYR A 231 14.01 1.48 4.26
CA TYR A 231 13.83 0.17 4.89
C TYR A 231 12.67 0.25 5.87
N PHE A 232 11.86 -0.81 5.89
CA PHE A 232 10.67 -0.90 6.73
C PHE A 232 10.57 -2.29 7.38
N GLU A 233 10.08 -2.34 8.60
CA GLU A 233 9.68 -3.58 9.27
C GLU A 233 8.18 -3.52 9.48
N THR A 234 7.46 -4.50 8.95
CA THR A 234 6.01 -4.61 9.19
C THR A 234 5.78 -5.70 10.21
N TYR A 235 4.78 -5.53 11.08
CA TYR A 235 4.51 -6.49 12.13
C TYR A 235 3.02 -6.66 12.42
N TRP A 236 2.69 -7.78 13.05
CA TRP A 236 1.39 -8.03 13.67
C TRP A 236 1.46 -7.60 15.13
N ALA A 237 0.66 -6.59 15.50
CA ALA A 237 0.82 -5.87 16.76
C ALA A 237 0.52 -6.72 18.00
N ARG A 238 -0.34 -7.74 17.88
CA ARG A 238 -0.72 -8.61 19.01
C ARG A 238 0.43 -9.46 19.53
N GLU A 239 1.27 -9.96 18.63
CA GLU A 239 2.51 -10.70 18.94
C GLU A 239 3.67 -9.77 19.30
N ASP A 240 3.68 -8.57 18.72
CA ASP A 240 4.73 -7.59 18.94
C ASP A 240 4.73 -7.07 20.40
N ARG A 241 5.87 -6.49 20.81
CA ARG A 241 6.02 -5.80 22.10
C ARG A 241 4.94 -4.73 22.31
N LEU A 242 4.45 -4.09 21.25
CA LEU A 242 3.39 -3.08 21.33
C LEU A 242 2.05 -3.65 21.83
N GLY A 243 1.74 -4.91 21.52
CA GLY A 243 0.47 -5.54 21.84
C GLY A 243 0.14 -5.59 23.33
N ALA A 244 1.15 -5.53 24.20
CA ALA A 244 0.96 -5.50 25.65
C ALA A 244 0.43 -4.15 26.19
N TYR A 245 0.51 -3.08 25.39
CA TYR A 245 0.26 -1.71 25.87
C TYR A 245 -1.15 -1.21 25.54
N TYR A 246 -1.99 -2.03 24.89
CA TYR A 246 -3.39 -1.72 24.58
C TYR A 246 -4.20 -3.01 24.37
N ALA A 247 -5.51 -2.90 24.17
CA ALA A 247 -6.36 -4.05 23.85
C ALA A 247 -6.19 -4.47 22.37
N SER A 248 -5.04 -5.06 22.05
CA SER A 248 -4.65 -5.44 20.69
C SER A 248 -5.59 -6.44 20.05
N GLN A 249 -6.04 -6.16 18.82
CA GLN A 249 -6.86 -7.07 18.04
C GLN A 249 -6.01 -8.09 17.28
N ALA A 250 -6.63 -9.20 16.88
CA ALA A 250 -5.95 -10.32 16.23
C ALA A 250 -5.26 -9.97 14.90
N TYR A 251 -5.68 -8.91 14.23
CA TYR A 251 -5.15 -8.50 12.93
C TYR A 251 -4.68 -7.05 12.91
N ASP A 252 -4.48 -6.44 14.09
CA ASP A 252 -3.80 -5.14 14.14
C ASP A 252 -2.39 -5.32 13.60
N ARG A 253 -1.99 -4.40 12.74
CA ARG A 253 -0.64 -4.37 12.16
C ARG A 253 0.07 -3.10 12.56
N GLY A 254 1.37 -3.03 12.32
CA GLY A 254 2.11 -1.79 12.43
C GLY A 254 3.37 -1.85 11.60
N TRP A 255 4.13 -0.76 11.67
CA TRP A 255 5.39 -0.68 10.94
C TRP A 255 6.41 0.22 11.65
N HIS A 256 7.68 -0.06 11.38
CA HIS A 256 8.82 0.81 11.63
C HIS A 256 9.49 1.14 10.31
N GLY A 257 10.11 2.30 10.19
CA GLY A 257 10.68 2.73 8.91
C GLY A 257 11.79 3.76 9.01
N LEU A 258 12.67 3.74 8.02
CA LEU A 258 13.70 4.75 7.78
C LEU A 258 13.79 5.09 6.30
N ILE A 259 14.17 6.33 6.03
CA ILE A 259 14.62 6.75 4.70
C ILE A 259 16.15 6.69 4.73
N GLY A 260 16.72 5.80 3.94
CA GLY A 260 18.16 5.61 3.85
C GLY A 260 18.79 6.67 2.96
N GLU A 261 18.24 6.84 1.76
CA GLU A 261 18.79 7.72 0.73
C GLU A 261 18.37 9.18 0.92
N ARG A 262 19.39 10.06 1.08
CA ARG A 262 19.18 11.47 1.44
C ARG A 262 18.37 12.26 0.41
N LYS A 263 18.53 11.95 -0.88
CA LYS A 263 17.77 12.61 -1.97
C LYS A 263 16.27 12.33 -1.94
N HIS A 264 15.82 11.38 -1.12
CA HIS A 264 14.40 11.05 -0.93
C HIS A 264 13.84 11.59 0.39
N LEU A 265 14.64 12.32 1.18
CA LEU A 265 14.13 13.04 2.35
C LEU A 265 13.21 14.19 1.94
N GLY A 266 12.22 14.48 2.77
CA GLY A 266 11.34 15.63 2.59
C GLY A 266 9.87 15.27 2.77
N LYS A 267 9.06 16.26 3.13
CA LYS A 267 7.66 16.06 3.56
C LYS A 267 6.81 15.33 2.53
N VAL A 268 6.97 15.71 1.26
CA VAL A 268 6.18 15.14 0.16
C VAL A 268 6.45 13.65 -0.04
N LYS A 269 7.73 13.27 -0.19
CA LYS A 269 8.14 11.86 -0.36
C LYS A 269 7.91 11.03 0.89
N THR A 270 8.18 11.55 2.09
CA THR A 270 7.82 10.84 3.33
C THR A 270 6.32 10.57 3.39
N GLY A 271 5.47 11.55 3.06
CA GLY A 271 4.02 11.34 2.99
C GLY A 271 3.62 10.22 2.02
N ALA A 272 4.24 10.16 0.84
CA ALA A 272 3.98 9.10 -0.15
C ALA A 272 4.32 7.70 0.36
N TRP A 273 5.45 7.56 1.07
CA TRP A 273 5.81 6.32 1.76
C TRP A 273 4.74 5.89 2.76
N LEU A 274 4.32 6.81 3.62
CA LEU A 274 3.39 6.49 4.70
C LEU A 274 2.00 6.13 4.16
N ARG A 275 1.53 6.81 3.10
CA ARG A 275 0.32 6.43 2.37
C ARG A 275 0.45 5.04 1.76
N GLY A 276 1.53 4.81 0.99
CA GLY A 276 1.77 3.54 0.33
C GLY A 276 1.87 2.36 1.30
N LEU A 277 2.61 2.53 2.41
CA LEU A 277 2.82 1.46 3.40
C LEU A 277 1.53 1.16 4.14
N THR A 278 0.81 2.18 4.60
CA THR A 278 -0.47 2.00 5.29
C THR A 278 -1.49 1.34 4.35
N HIS A 279 -1.53 1.76 3.09
CA HIS A 279 -2.38 1.16 2.06
C HIS A 279 -2.01 -0.32 1.83
N TYR A 280 -0.72 -0.62 1.65
CA TYR A 280 -0.22 -1.99 1.50
C TYR A 280 -0.67 -2.90 2.66
N LEU A 281 -0.49 -2.46 3.90
CA LEU A 281 -0.83 -3.28 5.07
C LEU A 281 -2.32 -3.61 5.17
N PHE A 282 -3.18 -2.66 4.79
CA PHE A 282 -4.62 -2.90 4.69
C PHE A 282 -4.98 -3.86 3.55
N LEU A 283 -4.34 -3.75 2.39
CA LEU A 283 -4.64 -4.64 1.26
C LEU A 283 -4.11 -6.05 1.45
N ASP A 284 -2.92 -6.20 2.03
CA ASP A 284 -2.31 -7.50 2.30
C ASP A 284 -3.20 -8.33 3.24
N CYS A 285 -3.80 -7.73 4.28
CA CYS A 285 -4.79 -8.44 5.10
C CYS A 285 -6.11 -7.67 5.20
N PRO A 286 -7.19 -8.14 4.53
CA PRO A 286 -8.50 -7.50 4.61
C PRO A 286 -9.14 -7.54 6.01
N LEU A 287 -8.58 -8.33 6.95
CA LEU A 287 -9.04 -8.38 8.35
C LEU A 287 -8.36 -7.34 9.25
N SER A 288 -7.34 -6.66 8.75
CA SER A 288 -6.69 -5.58 9.47
C SER A 288 -7.59 -4.35 9.42
N GLU A 289 -8.15 -4.01 10.59
CA GLU A 289 -8.96 -2.81 10.82
C GLU A 289 -8.12 -1.63 11.30
N ASN A 290 -6.95 -1.90 11.91
CA ASN A 290 -6.08 -0.87 12.47
C ASN A 290 -4.62 -1.07 12.08
N ILE A 291 -3.96 0.04 11.70
CA ILE A 291 -2.51 0.14 11.61
C ILE A 291 -2.02 0.99 12.79
N MET A 292 -1.17 0.40 13.61
CA MET A 292 -0.69 0.92 14.87
C MET A 292 0.69 1.54 14.72
N GLY A 293 0.97 2.57 15.50
CA GLY A 293 2.28 3.21 15.59
C GLY A 293 2.65 3.56 17.02
N GLU A 294 3.95 3.65 17.29
CA GLU A 294 4.50 3.94 18.61
C GLU A 294 5.68 4.95 18.59
N PRO A 295 5.59 6.05 17.82
CA PRO A 295 6.67 7.03 17.79
C PRO A 295 6.93 7.62 19.18
N ARG A 296 8.16 8.08 19.42
CA ARG A 296 8.47 8.88 20.61
C ARG A 296 7.56 10.11 20.63
N VAL A 297 7.08 10.50 21.82
CA VAL A 297 6.19 11.67 21.99
C VAL A 297 6.84 12.98 21.53
N ASP A 298 8.17 13.05 21.55
CA ASP A 298 8.98 14.21 21.14
C ASP A 298 9.32 14.22 19.64
N ASN A 299 8.92 13.19 18.86
CA ASN A 299 9.15 13.14 17.43
C ASN A 299 8.10 13.97 16.65
N ALA A 300 8.13 15.29 16.87
CA ALA A 300 7.20 16.25 16.28
C ALA A 300 7.15 16.17 14.73
N LYS A 301 8.27 15.83 14.08
CA LYS A 301 8.33 15.67 12.62
C LYS A 301 7.45 14.51 12.15
N LEU A 302 7.59 13.33 12.76
CA LEU A 302 6.77 12.17 12.38
C LEU A 302 5.30 12.36 12.78
N LEU A 303 5.06 12.96 13.95
CA LEU A 303 3.70 13.24 14.42
C LEU A 303 2.97 14.28 13.55
N SER A 304 3.69 15.18 12.85
CA SER A 304 3.09 16.17 11.95
C SER A 304 2.39 15.57 10.72
N TYR A 305 2.59 14.28 10.42
CA TYR A 305 1.89 13.59 9.34
C TYR A 305 0.57 12.95 9.78
N ALA A 306 0.33 12.81 11.09
CA ALA A 306 -0.73 11.97 11.62
C ALA A 306 -2.10 12.32 11.03
N ASP A 307 -2.50 13.60 11.10
CA ASP A 307 -3.79 14.07 10.60
C ASP A 307 -3.96 13.83 9.09
N SER A 308 -2.92 14.12 8.30
CA SER A 308 -2.94 13.97 6.84
C SER A 308 -3.01 12.50 6.36
N LEU A 309 -2.78 11.56 7.28
CA LEU A 309 -2.74 10.12 7.01
C LEU A 309 -3.78 9.35 7.83
N ALA A 310 -4.73 10.08 8.43
CA ALA A 310 -5.79 9.52 9.27
C ALA A 310 -5.30 8.71 10.49
N TYR A 311 -4.09 9.00 10.99
CA TYR A 311 -3.63 8.50 12.28
C TYR A 311 -4.12 9.42 13.40
N GLU A 312 -4.67 8.82 14.45
CA GLU A 312 -5.02 9.53 15.69
C GLU A 312 -4.14 9.08 16.85
N LYS A 313 -3.88 9.99 17.80
CA LYS A 313 -3.22 9.65 19.06
C LYS A 313 -4.24 9.12 20.04
N LEU A 314 -4.12 7.84 20.42
CA LEU A 314 -5.00 7.20 21.40
C LEU A 314 -4.61 7.56 22.83
N LYS A 315 -3.31 7.47 23.15
CA LYS A 315 -2.75 7.77 24.47
C LYS A 315 -1.23 7.89 24.39
N GLU A 316 -0.62 8.30 25.49
CA GLU A 316 0.82 8.18 25.72
C GLU A 316 1.10 7.05 26.71
N PHE A 317 2.24 6.40 26.58
CA PHE A 317 2.68 5.34 27.48
C PHE A 317 4.21 5.23 27.49
N ASP A 318 4.75 4.52 28.47
CA ASP A 318 6.19 4.33 28.60
C ASP A 318 6.58 2.89 28.21
N PHE A 319 7.45 2.77 27.20
CA PHE A 319 8.32 1.62 27.06
C PHE A 319 9.51 1.76 28.01
N PRO A 320 10.23 0.67 28.34
CA PRO A 320 11.42 0.74 29.21
C PRO A 320 12.49 1.75 28.74
N HIS A 321 12.56 2.02 27.44
CA HIS A 321 13.59 2.85 26.80
C HIS A 321 13.05 4.18 26.22
N LYS A 322 11.72 4.42 26.21
CA LYS A 322 11.13 5.66 25.67
C LYS A 322 9.69 5.91 26.12
N ARG A 323 9.32 7.19 26.18
CA ARG A 323 7.91 7.63 26.21
C ARG A 323 7.36 7.72 24.79
N SER A 324 6.26 7.01 24.53
CA SER A 324 5.69 6.83 23.19
C SER A 324 4.25 7.32 23.10
N ALA A 325 3.88 7.82 21.93
CA ALA A 325 2.49 8.09 21.57
C ALA A 325 1.93 6.86 20.86
N LEU A 326 0.88 6.25 21.41
CA LEU A 326 0.15 5.18 20.73
C LEU A 326 -0.71 5.82 19.64
N MET A 327 -0.36 5.56 18.38
CA MET A 327 -1.06 6.05 17.21
C MET A 327 -1.88 4.92 16.57
N CYS A 328 -3.04 5.26 16.02
CA CYS A 328 -3.90 4.30 15.32
C CYS A 328 -4.44 4.94 14.04
N CYS A 329 -4.27 4.26 12.91
CA CYS A 329 -4.97 4.54 11.67
C CYS A 329 -6.05 3.48 11.47
N ARG A 330 -7.31 3.89 11.51
CA ARG A 330 -8.44 2.99 11.25
C ARG A 330 -8.69 2.87 9.75
N ARG A 331 -9.00 1.68 9.28
CA ARG A 331 -9.31 1.36 7.88
C ARG A 331 -10.28 2.37 7.26
N ASP A 332 -11.46 2.53 7.85
CA ASP A 332 -12.50 3.43 7.31
C ASP A 332 -12.03 4.89 7.25
N SER A 333 -11.26 5.34 8.26
CA SER A 333 -10.72 6.70 8.28
C SER A 333 -9.64 6.90 7.22
N PHE A 334 -8.80 5.88 6.98
CA PHE A 334 -7.79 5.92 5.94
C PHE A 334 -8.42 6.05 4.55
N PHE A 335 -9.30 5.12 4.18
CA PHE A 335 -9.91 5.07 2.85
C PHE A 335 -10.90 6.21 2.58
N SER A 336 -11.40 6.89 3.62
CA SER A 336 -12.26 8.08 3.45
C SER A 336 -11.52 9.41 3.39
N LYS A 337 -10.36 9.54 4.04
CA LYS A 337 -9.67 10.84 4.19
C LYS A 337 -8.37 10.96 3.42
N VAL A 338 -7.68 9.84 3.18
CA VAL A 338 -6.34 9.86 2.60
C VAL A 338 -6.44 9.89 1.08
N ARG A 339 -5.83 10.89 0.47
CA ARG A 339 -5.69 10.97 -0.99
C ARG A 339 -4.72 9.88 -1.44
N LEU A 340 -5.26 8.87 -2.12
CA LEU A 340 -4.53 7.80 -2.75
C LEU A 340 -4.35 8.09 -4.25
#